data_AF-A0A345HZ68-F1
#
_entry.id   AF-A0A345HZ68-F1
#
_cell.length_a   1.000
_cell.length_b   1.000
_cell.length_c   1.000
_cell.angle_alpha   90.00
_cell.angle_beta   90.00
_cell.angle_gamma   90.00
#
_symmetry.space_group_name_H-M   'P 1'
#
loop_
_entity.id
_entity.type
_entity.pdbx_description
1 polymer ?
#
loop_
_entity_poly.entity_id
_entity_poly.type
_entity_poly.pdbx_seq_one_letter_code
_entity_poly.pdbx_strand_id
1 'polypeptide(L)'
;MNVVWVADAHGTYRNLLPEALDRRARLVRGKPRAGTTPPARRCGSWARERLRRAAAGAVSGRGRVAPLELAGPVDVEVDLAGPHMVDLATLVPGVSRAGNGRTVAFTTDGFADAYRLIVLLVQLASVKPA
;
A
#
# COMPACT_ATOMS: atom_id res chain seq x y z
N MET A 1 2.84 27.00 -15.88
CA MET A 1 3.04 25.54 -15.83
C MET A 1 2.97 25.09 -14.38
N ASN A 2 2.05 24.17 -14.03
CA ASN A 2 1.91 23.68 -12.66
C ASN A 2 2.89 22.52 -12.43
N VAL A 3 3.78 22.67 -11.45
CA VAL A 3 4.67 21.58 -11.02
C VAL A 3 3.87 20.58 -10.18
N VAL A 4 4.03 19.28 -10.45
CA VAL A 4 3.38 18.21 -9.69
C VAL A 4 4.41 17.56 -8.78
N TRP A 5 4.21 17.66 -7.47
CA TRP A 5 5.06 17.00 -6.48
C TRP A 5 4.45 15.66 -6.09
N VAL A 6 5.28 14.62 -6.12
CA VAL A 6 4.90 13.26 -5.71
C VAL A 6 5.78 12.89 -4.52
N ALA A 7 5.16 12.52 -3.40
CA ALA A 7 5.88 12.15 -2.19
C ALA A 7 5.78 10.64 -1.96
N ASP A 8 6.91 9.97 -1.83
CA ASP A 8 6.95 8.61 -1.27
C ASP A 8 7.13 8.74 0.25
N ALA A 9 6.17 8.21 1.00
CA ALA A 9 6.05 8.47 2.45
C ALA A 9 6.17 7.22 3.32
N HIS A 10 6.31 6.03 2.73
CA HIS A 10 6.28 4.77 3.48
C HIS A 10 7.67 4.16 3.66
N GLY A 11 8.01 3.81 4.90
CA GLY A 11 9.23 3.08 5.26
C GLY A 11 10.51 3.67 4.68
N THR A 12 11.19 2.89 3.83
CA THR A 12 12.47 3.22 3.18
C THR A 12 12.33 4.10 1.93
N TYR A 13 11.12 4.56 1.61
CA TYR A 13 10.83 5.43 0.45
C TYR A 13 11.16 4.77 -0.90
N ARG A 14 10.78 3.49 -1.07
CA ARG A 14 11.02 2.69 -2.28
C ARG A 14 9.73 2.17 -2.94
N ASN A 15 8.61 2.81 -2.64
CA ASN A 15 7.28 2.36 -3.07
C ASN A 15 6.90 2.91 -4.46
N LEU A 16 7.61 3.94 -4.92
CA LEU A 16 7.43 4.52 -6.25
C LEU A 16 8.65 4.22 -7.13
N LEU A 17 8.41 3.73 -8.34
CA LEU A 17 9.42 3.57 -9.39
C LEU A 17 9.65 4.94 -10.06
N PRO A 18 10.80 5.60 -9.84
CA PRO A 18 11.05 6.93 -10.40
C PRO A 18 10.96 6.96 -11.93
N GLU A 19 11.30 5.85 -12.58
CA GLU A 19 11.35 5.69 -14.03
C GLU A 19 9.95 5.62 -14.65
N ALA A 20 8.95 5.24 -13.86
CA ALA A 20 7.55 5.15 -14.28
C ALA A 20 6.74 6.42 -13.98
N LEU A 21 7.34 7.43 -13.34
CA LEU A 21 6.67 8.72 -13.08
C LEU A 21 6.64 9.59 -14.34
N ASP A 22 5.52 10.32 -14.54
CA ASP A 22 5.42 11.36 -15.57
C ASP A 22 6.61 12.34 -15.44
N ARG A 23 7.28 12.67 -16.55
CA ARG A 23 8.48 13.52 -16.57
C ARG A 23 8.29 14.90 -15.93
N ARG A 24 7.04 15.36 -15.78
CA ARG A 24 6.69 16.63 -15.12
C ARG A 24 6.61 16.50 -13.60
N ALA A 25 6.58 15.28 -13.08
CA ALA A 25 6.54 15.01 -11.65
C ALA A 25 7.92 15.23 -11.00
N ARG A 26 7.90 15.73 -9.77
CA ARG A 26 9.07 15.86 -8.90
C ARG A 26 8.88 14.93 -7.70
N LEU A 27 9.68 13.85 -7.64
CA LEU A 27 9.63 12.86 -6.57
C LEU A 27 10.42 13.34 -5.34
N VAL A 28 9.82 13.22 -4.15
CA VAL A 28 10.50 13.49 -2.87
C VAL A 28 10.52 12.22 -2.00
N ARG A 29 11.71 11.89 -1.48
CA ARG A 29 12.03 10.74 -0.63
C ARG A 29 12.87 11.19 0.59
N GLY A 30 12.80 10.49 1.72
CA GLY A 30 13.65 10.76 2.89
C GLY A 30 13.04 11.67 3.98
N LYS A 31 13.83 11.92 5.03
CA LYS A 31 13.56 12.88 6.13
C LYS A 31 14.80 13.76 6.37
N PRO A 32 14.65 15.09 6.59
CA PRO A 32 13.44 15.89 6.45
C PRO A 32 13.12 16.17 4.96
N ARG A 33 11.84 16.37 4.63
CA ARG A 33 11.41 16.58 3.24
C ARG A 33 11.65 18.02 2.81
N ALA A 34 12.90 18.35 2.51
CA ALA A 34 13.23 19.60 1.83
C ALA A 34 12.81 19.49 0.36
N GLY A 35 11.86 20.32 -0.09
CA GLY A 35 11.47 20.41 -1.51
C GLY A 35 10.00 20.13 -1.84
N THR A 36 9.22 19.45 -0.98
CA THR A 36 7.75 19.33 -1.18
C THR A 36 6.95 20.61 -0.87
N THR A 37 7.63 21.73 -0.69
CA THR A 37 7.06 22.94 -0.08
C THR A 37 7.19 24.13 -1.04
N PRO A 38 6.13 24.53 -1.79
CA PRO A 38 5.96 25.95 -2.10
C PRO A 38 5.93 26.71 -0.76
N PRO A 39 6.39 27.98 -0.69
CA PRO A 39 7.00 28.62 0.47
C PRO A 39 6.46 28.13 1.83
N ALA A 40 7.41 27.71 2.66
CA ALA A 40 7.20 27.15 4.00
C ALA A 40 6.20 27.99 4.80
N ARG A 41 5.02 27.39 5.04
CA ARG A 41 4.06 27.59 6.15
C ARG A 41 2.65 27.27 5.68
N ARG A 42 2.29 25.99 5.55
CA ARG A 42 0.88 25.58 5.67
C ARG A 42 0.80 24.47 6.71
N CYS A 43 0.56 24.95 7.92
CA CYS A 43 0.23 24.24 9.15
C CYS A 43 -0.57 22.95 8.92
N GLY A 44 -0.50 21.98 9.84
CA GLY A 44 -1.38 20.81 9.83
C GLY A 44 -2.87 21.13 9.67
N SER A 45 -3.29 22.38 9.96
CA SER A 45 -4.62 22.88 9.65
C SER A 45 -4.99 22.84 8.17
N TRP A 46 -4.06 23.06 7.24
CA TRP A 46 -4.34 23.00 5.80
C TRP A 46 -4.55 21.57 5.31
N ALA A 47 -3.71 20.61 5.77
CA ALA A 47 -3.91 19.19 5.47
C ALA A 47 -5.22 18.68 6.08
N ARG A 48 -5.51 19.05 7.33
CA ARG A 48 -6.79 18.75 7.99
C ARG A 48 -7.98 19.34 7.25
N GLU A 49 -7.87 20.59 6.82
CA GLU A 49 -8.92 21.27 6.05
C GLU A 49 -9.18 20.57 4.70
N ARG A 50 -8.12 20.20 3.98
CA ARG A 50 -8.26 19.47 2.72
C ARG A 50 -8.88 18.08 2.92
N LEU A 51 -8.47 17.34 3.96
CA LEU A 51 -9.06 16.05 4.32
C LEU A 51 -10.52 16.19 4.71
N ARG A 52 -10.86 17.17 5.55
CA ARG A 52 -12.25 17.46 5.96
C ARG A 52 -13.13 17.75 4.76
N ARG A 53 -12.68 18.62 3.86
CA ARG A 53 -13.43 18.98 2.65
C ARG A 53 -13.62 17.80 1.71
N ALA A 54 -12.57 17.01 1.47
CA ALA A 54 -12.64 15.82 0.63
C ALA A 54 -13.56 14.75 1.24
N ALA A 55 -13.46 14.51 2.55
CA ALA A 55 -14.33 13.58 3.26
C ALA A 55 -15.80 14.02 3.22
N ALA A 56 -16.08 15.32 3.45
CA ALA A 56 -17.44 15.86 3.33
C ALA A 56 -18.01 15.66 1.92
N GLY A 57 -17.21 15.92 0.88
CA GLY A 57 -17.58 15.65 -0.50
C GLY A 57 -17.86 14.16 -0.77
N ALA A 58 -16.99 13.27 -0.30
CA ALA A 58 -17.14 11.82 -0.47
C ALA A 58 -18.39 11.28 0.23
N VAL A 59 -18.65 11.69 1.48
CA VAL A 59 -19.83 11.27 2.25
C VAL A 59 -21.13 11.80 1.62
N SER A 60 -21.13 13.04 1.14
CA SER A 60 -22.28 13.63 0.45
C SER A 60 -22.53 12.95 -0.90
N GLY A 61 -21.47 12.54 -1.59
CA GLY A 61 -21.52 11.83 -2.87
C GLY A 61 -21.58 10.31 -2.75
N ARG A 62 -21.79 9.74 -1.56
CA ARG A 62 -21.64 8.29 -1.31
C ARG A 62 -22.41 7.39 -2.29
N GLY A 63 -23.60 7.81 -2.72
CA GLY A 63 -24.43 7.06 -3.68
C GLY A 63 -23.85 6.98 -5.10
N ARG A 64 -22.77 7.72 -5.40
CA ARG A 64 -22.06 7.68 -6.69
C ARG A 64 -20.93 6.64 -6.72
N VAL A 65 -20.63 6.03 -5.58
CA VAL A 65 -19.57 5.02 -5.45
C VAL A 65 -20.24 3.69 -5.15
N ALA A 66 -20.17 2.76 -6.10
CA ALA A 66 -20.63 1.40 -5.87
C ALA A 66 -19.67 0.70 -4.89
N PRO A 67 -20.17 -0.12 -3.95
CA PRO A 67 -19.34 -1.01 -3.16
C PRO A 67 -18.50 -1.92 -4.07
N LEU A 68 -17.24 -2.14 -3.70
CA LEU A 68 -16.40 -3.15 -4.34
C LEU A 68 -16.80 -4.51 -3.77
N GLU A 69 -17.41 -5.34 -4.60
CA GLU A 69 -17.77 -6.73 -4.28
C GLU A 69 -16.77 -7.67 -4.97
N LEU A 70 -16.06 -8.49 -4.19
CA LEU A 70 -15.22 -9.57 -4.71
C LEU A 70 -15.98 -10.88 -4.50
N ALA A 71 -16.63 -11.36 -5.55
CA ALA A 71 -17.47 -12.54 -5.52
C ALA A 71 -16.67 -13.82 -5.76
N GLY A 72 -17.05 -14.88 -5.04
CA GLY A 72 -16.48 -16.23 -5.19
C GLY A 72 -15.11 -16.40 -4.54
N PRO A 73 -14.44 -17.52 -4.84
CA PRO A 73 -13.09 -17.74 -4.37
C PRO A 73 -12.14 -16.65 -4.85
N VAL A 74 -11.28 -16.18 -3.96
CA VAL A 74 -10.31 -15.13 -4.22
C VAL A 74 -8.92 -15.75 -4.31
N ASP A 75 -8.32 -15.65 -5.50
CA ASP A 75 -6.92 -15.94 -5.73
C ASP A 75 -6.08 -14.73 -5.31
N VAL A 76 -5.13 -14.96 -4.41
CA VAL A 76 -4.29 -13.91 -3.84
C VAL A 76 -2.84 -14.23 -4.09
N GLU A 77 -2.10 -13.24 -4.62
CA GLU A 77 -0.65 -13.24 -4.66
C GLU A 77 -0.10 -12.14 -3.74
N VAL A 78 0.92 -12.47 -2.94
CA VAL A 78 1.56 -11.55 -2.00
C VAL A 78 3.07 -11.54 -2.22
N ASP A 79 3.60 -10.39 -2.64
CA ASP A 79 5.04 -10.14 -2.80
C ASP A 79 5.65 -9.65 -1.47
N LEU A 80 6.35 -10.54 -0.75
CA LEU A 80 6.88 -10.31 0.60
C LEU A 80 8.24 -9.62 0.59
N ALA A 81 8.58 -8.84 1.61
CA ALA A 81 9.79 -8.00 1.58
C ALA A 81 11.13 -8.76 1.56
N GLY A 82 11.16 -10.04 1.96
CA GLY A 82 12.38 -10.84 1.97
C GLY A 82 12.12 -12.35 1.94
N PRO A 83 13.12 -13.15 1.54
CA PRO A 83 12.96 -14.59 1.32
C PRO A 83 12.55 -15.37 2.57
N HIS A 84 13.09 -15.02 3.75
CA HIS A 84 12.71 -15.66 5.02
C HIS A 84 11.22 -15.50 5.36
N MET A 85 10.57 -14.42 4.91
CA MET A 85 9.13 -14.23 5.11
C MET A 85 8.32 -15.22 4.28
N VAL A 86 8.83 -15.60 3.11
CA VAL A 86 8.22 -16.64 2.29
C VAL A 86 8.30 -17.99 2.99
N ASP A 87 9.47 -18.33 3.56
CA ASP A 87 9.64 -19.57 4.32
C ASP A 87 8.62 -19.66 5.46
N LEU A 88 8.48 -18.59 6.25
CA LEU A 88 7.49 -18.50 7.32
C LEU A 88 6.05 -18.56 6.79
N ALA A 89 5.75 -17.87 5.69
CA ALA A 89 4.42 -17.88 5.08
C ALA A 89 4.01 -19.28 4.59
N THR A 90 4.94 -20.04 4.03
CA THR A 90 4.69 -21.42 3.57
C THR A 90 4.52 -22.44 4.69
N LEU A 91 4.69 -22.05 5.97
CA LEU A 91 4.29 -22.88 7.10
C LEU A 91 2.76 -22.98 7.24
N VAL A 92 2.02 -22.03 6.66
CA VAL A 92 0.55 -22.03 6.71
C VAL A 92 0.00 -22.97 5.63
N PRO A 93 -0.84 -23.96 5.98
CA PRO A 93 -1.46 -24.84 4.99
C PRO A 93 -2.25 -24.06 3.92
N GLY A 94 -2.09 -24.47 2.67
CA GLY A 94 -2.74 -23.82 1.52
C GLY A 94 -1.98 -22.60 0.96
N VAL A 95 -0.91 -22.14 1.63
CA VAL A 95 -0.02 -21.10 1.11
C VAL A 95 1.15 -21.75 0.39
N SER A 96 1.35 -21.37 -0.88
CA SER A 96 2.38 -21.93 -1.75
C SER A 96 3.27 -20.82 -2.30
N ARG A 97 4.50 -21.16 -2.71
CA ARG A 97 5.38 -20.20 -3.41
C ARG A 97 4.84 -20.00 -4.82
N ALA A 98 4.73 -18.75 -5.24
CA ALA A 98 4.36 -18.40 -6.61
C ALA A 98 5.57 -17.85 -7.36
N GLY A 99 5.86 -18.43 -8.52
CA GLY A 99 7.00 -18.06 -9.36
C GLY A 99 8.35 -18.19 -8.67
N ASN A 100 9.34 -17.45 -9.21
CA ASN A 100 10.73 -17.49 -8.80
C ASN A 100 11.04 -16.18 -8.07
N GLY A 101 10.80 -16.15 -6.75
CA GLY A 101 11.08 -14.96 -5.96
C GLY A 101 10.50 -14.98 -4.56
N ARG A 102 10.06 -13.81 -4.13
CA ARG A 102 9.57 -13.54 -2.77
C ARG A 102 8.03 -13.52 -2.68
N THR A 103 7.37 -14.17 -3.63
CA THR A 103 5.91 -14.19 -3.78
C THR A 103 5.30 -15.50 -3.28
N VAL A 104 4.19 -15.39 -2.55
CA VAL A 104 3.33 -16.53 -2.20
C VAL A 104 1.96 -16.38 -2.83
N ALA A 105 1.30 -17.51 -3.10
CA ALA A 105 -0.08 -17.56 -3.57
C ALA A 105 -0.93 -18.54 -2.75
N PHE A 106 -2.21 -18.20 -2.64
CA PHE A 106 -3.24 -19.04 -2.04
C PHE A 106 -4.62 -18.63 -2.58
N THR A 107 -5.58 -19.54 -2.45
CA THR A 107 -6.99 -19.31 -2.79
C THR A 107 -7.83 -19.41 -1.52
N THR A 108 -8.83 -18.55 -1.35
CA THR A 108 -9.79 -18.59 -0.24
C THR A 108 -11.22 -18.49 -0.76
N ASP A 109 -12.21 -18.88 0.03
CA ASP A 109 -13.63 -18.85 -0.40
C ASP A 109 -14.21 -17.44 -0.53
N GLY A 110 -13.53 -16.43 0.02
CA GLY A 110 -13.97 -15.04 -0.05
C GLY A 110 -12.99 -14.06 0.58
N PHE A 111 -13.24 -12.76 0.35
CA PHE A 111 -12.35 -11.68 0.75
C PHE A 111 -12.06 -11.63 2.26
N ALA A 112 -13.04 -11.98 3.10
CA ALA A 112 -12.85 -11.97 4.55
C ALA A 112 -11.76 -12.95 5.00
N ASP A 113 -11.72 -14.15 4.41
CA ASP A 113 -10.72 -15.16 4.72
C ASP A 113 -9.37 -14.83 4.08
N ALA A 114 -9.38 -14.30 2.84
CA ALA A 114 -8.18 -13.73 2.24
C ALA A 114 -7.54 -12.67 3.15
N TYR A 115 -8.33 -11.73 3.67
CA TYR A 115 -7.84 -10.66 4.54
C TYR A 115 -7.27 -11.20 5.86
N ARG A 116 -7.96 -12.15 6.50
CA ARG A 116 -7.46 -12.81 7.72
C ARG A 116 -6.14 -13.51 7.48
N LEU A 117 -6.02 -14.23 6.37
CA LEU A 117 -4.78 -14.92 6.01
C LEU A 117 -3.65 -13.91 5.72
N ILE A 118 -3.91 -12.83 4.99
CA ILE A 118 -2.93 -11.75 4.79
C ILE A 118 -2.46 -11.17 6.13
N VAL A 119 -3.37 -10.91 7.07
CA VAL A 119 -3.00 -10.41 8.41
C VAL A 119 -2.10 -11.42 9.13
N LEU A 120 -2.42 -12.71 9.08
CA LEU A 120 -1.56 -13.75 9.65
C LEU A 120 -0.18 -13.77 9.00
N LEU A 121 -0.10 -13.71 7.66
CA LEU A 121 1.17 -13.67 6.94
C LEU A 121 2.01 -12.44 7.33
N VAL A 122 1.39 -11.28 7.53
CA VAL A 122 2.06 -10.06 8.03
C VAL A 122 2.60 -10.25 9.45
N GLN A 123 1.85 -10.92 10.33
CA GLN A 123 2.34 -11.22 11.69
C GLN A 123 3.52 -12.21 11.66
N LEU A 124 3.43 -13.26 10.85
CA LEU A 124 4.54 -14.20 10.64
C LEU A 124 5.78 -13.48 10.08
N ALA A 125 5.61 -12.59 9.11
CA ALA A 125 6.70 -11.79 8.54
C ALA A 125 7.38 -10.85 9.55
N SER A 126 6.74 -10.58 10.70
CA SER A 126 7.37 -9.80 11.78
C SER A 126 8.33 -10.63 12.65
N VAL A 127 8.25 -11.96 12.56
CA VAL A 127 9.15 -12.87 13.28
C VAL A 127 10.51 -12.87 12.58
N LYS A 128 11.56 -12.50 13.32
CA LYS A 128 12.94 -12.59 12.86
C LYS A 128 13.49 -13.95 13.26
N PRO A 129 13.94 -14.79 12.30
CA PRO A 129 14.65 -16.02 12.62
C PRO A 129 15.91 -15.69 13.42
N ALA A 130 16.25 -16.54 14.39
CA ALA A 130 17.47 -16.43 15.19
C ALA A 130 18.73 -16.68 14.35
#